data_AF-A0A1E7I0H9-F1
#
_entry.id   AF-A0A1E7I0H9-F1
#
_cell.length_a   1.000
_cell.length_b   1.000
_cell.length_c   1.000
_cell.angle_alpha   90.00
_cell.angle_beta   90.00
_cell.angle_gamma   90.00
#
_symmetry.space_group_name_H-M   'P 1'
#
loop_
_entity.id
_entity.type
_entity.pdbx_description
1 polymer ?
#
loop_
_entity_poly.entity_id
_entity_poly.type
_entity_poly.pdbx_seq_one_letter_code
_entity_poly.pdbx_strand_id
1 'polypeptide(L)'
;MGNSGADLAKEKDGKKVNSVSAQTRDGKSREPETGTGENIFDEQERDSADVKAVSNYRTKQFNLPDTDNPFSLLATDRDENGRIEHIALAISPETVIREYQYDGAGRLSKVTCGASVVEQYEYGKYGERLTGKTAKTKSHKYVYNEKLQLIQAGEVRYSYNSKGRLFMRTDRGQVTTYYYHDSGQLNEVRLPDGRKVTYIYDPLGRRVVKKINGNTIESYLWQDLVTLVAISDDQGMNMRVFTYDEDGNPVSMSYQDKMYHFATDQVGTIFAVANDKANTVKEIIHDSFGNLTFDSKAKFETRLGFAAGLLDADTGLIHFGYRDYDPAIGRFISPDPLGLDGGDVDVYGYCLDDPINFIDRTGLMAEAESEDEIPSNELSALKNGADRSTTGQADFKEEKPETNAATNKQVKNETAKNAVNPVQRTEKVDPSKHKFDPYIPGDLHKKVEDHLLKIGMDPSEIA
;
A
#
# COMPACT_ATOMS: atom_id res chain seq x y z
N MET A 1 -56.01 54.59 -25.91
CA MET A 1 -54.90 55.46 -25.48
C MET A 1 -53.66 54.83 -26.09
N GLY A 2 -53.07 55.30 -27.21
CA GLY A 2 -52.55 56.65 -27.49
C GLY A 2 -51.19 56.79 -26.77
N ASN A 3 -50.03 57.04 -27.38
CA ASN A 3 -49.63 57.53 -28.72
C ASN A 3 -48.29 56.83 -29.12
N SER A 4 -48.02 56.43 -30.36
CA SER A 4 -47.53 57.19 -31.54
C SER A 4 -46.17 57.88 -31.38
N GLY A 5 -45.20 57.54 -32.25
CA GLY A 5 -43.94 58.27 -32.44
C GLY A 5 -43.00 57.53 -33.40
N ALA A 6 -42.82 58.05 -34.62
CA ALA A 6 -41.97 57.47 -35.66
C ALA A 6 -41.32 58.57 -36.52
N ASP A 7 -40.11 58.31 -37.02
CA ASP A 7 -39.45 58.94 -38.17
C ASP A 7 -38.33 57.95 -38.61
N LEU A 8 -38.23 57.45 -39.85
CA LEU A 8 -37.96 58.09 -41.15
C LEU A 8 -36.58 58.78 -41.23
N ALA A 9 -35.75 58.68 -42.28
CA ALA A 9 -35.57 57.75 -43.41
C ALA A 9 -34.30 58.21 -44.20
N LYS A 10 -33.62 57.34 -44.97
CA LYS A 10 -33.16 57.59 -46.37
C LYS A 10 -32.16 56.58 -46.97
N GLU A 11 -32.44 56.26 -48.23
CA GLU A 11 -31.70 55.42 -49.19
C GLU A 11 -30.35 56.00 -49.65
N LYS A 12 -29.51 55.16 -50.31
CA LYS A 12 -29.29 55.27 -51.78
C LYS A 12 -28.57 54.09 -52.46
N ASP A 13 -28.84 53.95 -53.77
CA ASP A 13 -28.51 52.84 -54.69
C ASP A 13 -27.06 52.70 -55.21
N GLY A 14 -26.73 51.57 -55.87
CA GLY A 14 -25.45 51.43 -56.60
C GLY A 14 -25.13 50.18 -57.48
N LYS A 15 -25.99 49.74 -58.41
CA LYS A 15 -25.68 48.98 -59.69
C LYS A 15 -24.79 47.69 -59.75
N LYS A 16 -25.43 46.55 -60.14
CA LYS A 16 -25.24 45.69 -61.36
C LYS A 16 -23.97 45.87 -62.27
N VAL A 17 -23.36 44.87 -62.98
CA VAL A 17 -23.75 43.49 -63.41
C VAL A 17 -22.57 42.67 -64.07
N ASN A 18 -22.62 41.32 -64.01
CA ASN A 18 -21.98 40.26 -64.90
C ASN A 18 -20.44 40.18 -65.13
N SER A 19 -19.79 39.02 -65.42
CA SER A 19 -20.18 37.58 -65.48
C SER A 19 -18.96 36.65 -65.73
N VAL A 20 -19.07 35.33 -65.40
CA VAL A 20 -18.16 34.19 -65.79
C VAL A 20 -16.76 34.21 -65.11
N SER A 21 -16.11 33.15 -64.62
CA SER A 21 -16.42 31.76 -64.14
C SER A 21 -15.15 31.20 -63.41
N ALA A 22 -14.99 29.99 -62.83
CA ALA A 22 -15.77 28.75 -62.73
C ALA A 22 -15.26 27.88 -61.52
N GLN A 23 -15.79 26.64 -61.38
CA GLN A 23 -15.24 25.45 -60.67
C GLN A 23 -14.63 25.63 -59.25
N THR A 24 -15.41 25.42 -58.18
CA THR A 24 -15.53 24.16 -57.38
C THR A 24 -14.26 23.74 -56.62
N ARG A 25 -14.24 23.65 -55.29
CA ARG A 25 -15.11 22.80 -54.44
C ARG A 25 -15.33 23.35 -53.02
N ASP A 26 -16.43 22.91 -52.40
CA ASP A 26 -16.86 23.30 -51.06
C ASP A 26 -15.97 22.78 -49.92
N GLY A 27 -15.88 23.59 -48.86
CA GLY A 27 -15.35 23.24 -47.55
C GLY A 27 -16.10 24.02 -46.47
N LYS A 28 -17.28 23.53 -46.07
CA LYS A 28 -18.19 24.21 -45.16
C LYS A 28 -17.86 23.95 -43.69
N SER A 29 -17.95 25.02 -42.89
CA SER A 29 -18.27 25.06 -41.43
C SER A 29 -17.65 23.99 -40.50
N ARG A 30 -16.75 24.44 -39.62
CA ARG A 30 -16.54 23.82 -38.31
C ARG A 30 -17.50 24.45 -37.30
N GLU A 31 -18.29 23.62 -36.62
CA GLU A 31 -18.80 23.86 -35.27
C GLU A 31 -18.42 22.64 -34.39
N PRO A 32 -18.36 22.77 -33.06
CA PRO A 32 -17.65 21.83 -32.20
C PRO A 32 -18.53 20.63 -31.78
N GLU A 33 -17.95 19.42 -31.82
CA GLU A 33 -18.59 18.23 -31.25
C GLU A 33 -18.03 17.90 -29.85
N THR A 34 -18.95 17.49 -28.97
CA THR A 34 -18.73 17.16 -27.56
C THR A 34 -18.16 15.75 -27.39
N GLY A 35 -17.29 15.55 -26.41
CA GLY A 35 -16.58 14.28 -26.24
C GLY A 35 -17.32 13.17 -25.48
N THR A 36 -16.78 11.96 -25.61
CA THR A 36 -16.97 10.79 -24.75
C THR A 36 -15.65 10.01 -24.72
N GLY A 37 -14.70 10.42 -23.87
CA GLY A 37 -13.51 9.62 -23.59
C GLY A 37 -13.82 8.61 -22.49
N GLU A 38 -13.76 7.31 -22.80
CA GLU A 38 -14.18 6.24 -21.88
C GLU A 38 -13.02 5.49 -21.22
N ASN A 39 -11.74 5.77 -21.54
CA ASN A 39 -10.61 5.08 -20.89
C ASN A 39 -9.29 5.86 -20.92
N ILE A 40 -8.36 5.49 -20.05
CA ILE A 40 -7.06 6.14 -19.78
C ILE A 40 -6.05 5.93 -20.94
N PHE A 41 -6.39 5.12 -21.94
CA PHE A 41 -5.52 4.80 -23.08
C PHE A 41 -5.40 5.92 -24.14
N ASP A 42 -6.21 6.99 -24.07
CA ASP A 42 -6.22 8.06 -25.08
C ASP A 42 -5.06 9.08 -24.97
N GLU A 43 -4.26 9.06 -23.88
CA GLU A 43 -3.19 10.04 -23.66
C GLU A 43 -1.82 9.68 -24.28
N GLN A 44 -1.66 8.50 -24.90
CA GLN A 44 -0.38 8.07 -25.50
C GLN A 44 -0.21 8.33 -27.01
N GLU A 45 -1.21 8.82 -27.74
CA GLU A 45 -1.10 9.11 -29.19
C GLU A 45 -1.07 10.62 -29.56
N ARG A 46 -0.45 11.48 -28.73
CA ARG A 46 -0.09 12.85 -29.16
C ARG A 46 1.33 13.23 -28.75
N ASP A 47 2.16 13.34 -29.80
CA ASP A 47 3.44 14.03 -29.85
C ASP A 47 4.69 13.38 -29.22
N SER A 48 5.25 12.44 -30.01
CA SER A 48 6.64 12.49 -30.50
C SER A 48 7.81 11.89 -29.68
N ALA A 49 8.22 10.70 -30.14
CA ALA A 49 9.60 10.25 -30.36
C ALA A 49 10.53 9.89 -29.19
N ASP A 50 10.71 8.57 -29.01
CA ASP A 50 11.95 7.87 -28.58
C ASP A 50 12.76 8.48 -27.42
N VAL A 51 12.23 8.33 -26.22
CA VAL A 51 13.01 7.61 -25.20
C VAL A 51 12.43 6.20 -25.13
N LYS A 52 13.27 5.17 -25.26
CA LYS A 52 12.89 3.83 -24.77
C LYS A 52 12.84 3.89 -23.25
N ALA A 53 11.71 4.35 -22.72
CA ALA A 53 11.35 4.07 -21.35
C ALA A 53 11.36 2.54 -21.23
N VAL A 54 12.31 2.03 -20.45
CA VAL A 54 12.14 0.69 -19.88
C VAL A 54 10.98 0.88 -18.93
N SER A 55 9.79 0.45 -19.35
CA SER A 55 8.61 0.51 -18.49
C SER A 55 8.89 -0.38 -17.30
N ASN A 56 9.17 0.22 -16.15
CA ASN A 56 9.36 -0.51 -14.89
C ASN A 56 8.03 -1.03 -14.34
N TYR A 57 6.94 -0.76 -15.07
CA TYR A 57 5.61 -1.32 -14.96
C TYR A 57 5.60 -2.83 -14.71
N ARG A 58 5.05 -3.22 -13.55
CA ARG A 58 4.78 -4.61 -13.15
C ARG A 58 3.29 -4.80 -12.88
N THR A 59 2.80 -6.04 -13.05
CA THR A 59 1.42 -6.42 -12.72
C THR A 59 1.38 -7.73 -11.95
N LYS A 60 0.66 -7.75 -10.81
CA LYS A 60 0.30 -8.96 -10.07
C LYS A 60 -1.19 -9.23 -10.26
N GLN A 61 -1.52 -10.33 -10.91
CA GLN A 61 -2.90 -10.81 -11.11
C GLN A 61 -3.34 -11.67 -9.93
N PHE A 62 -4.54 -11.44 -9.43
CA PHE A 62 -5.13 -12.24 -8.35
C PHE A 62 -6.20 -13.16 -8.94
N ASN A 63 -5.80 -14.40 -9.20
CA ASN A 63 -6.64 -15.46 -9.76
C ASN A 63 -7.21 -16.35 -8.65
N LEU A 64 -8.33 -17.02 -8.93
CA LEU A 64 -8.69 -18.20 -8.13
C LEU A 64 -7.87 -19.42 -8.58
N PRO A 65 -7.66 -20.43 -7.72
CA PRO A 65 -7.11 -21.72 -8.12
C PRO A 65 -7.85 -22.27 -9.35
N ASP A 66 -7.09 -22.80 -10.31
CA ASP A 66 -7.60 -23.39 -11.55
C ASP A 66 -8.45 -22.43 -12.42
N THR A 67 -8.22 -21.11 -12.35
CA THR A 67 -8.87 -20.10 -13.21
C THR A 67 -7.88 -19.17 -13.91
N ASP A 68 -8.16 -18.86 -15.18
CA ASP A 68 -7.34 -17.95 -16.01
C ASP A 68 -7.79 -16.46 -15.91
N ASN A 69 -8.90 -16.18 -15.24
CA ASN A 69 -9.47 -14.83 -15.13
C ASN A 69 -9.23 -14.25 -13.73
N PRO A 70 -8.48 -13.14 -13.60
CA PRO A 70 -8.30 -12.49 -12.30
C PRO A 70 -9.60 -11.89 -11.76
N PHE A 71 -9.81 -12.02 -10.45
CA PHE A 71 -10.85 -11.27 -9.74
C PHE A 71 -10.38 -9.85 -9.36
N SER A 72 -9.06 -9.61 -9.37
CA SER A 72 -8.44 -8.30 -9.14
C SER A 72 -7.01 -8.25 -9.68
N LEU A 73 -6.44 -7.04 -9.73
CA LEU A 73 -5.13 -6.70 -10.27
C LEU A 73 -4.47 -5.62 -9.41
N LEU A 74 -3.19 -5.81 -9.11
CA LEU A 74 -2.26 -4.75 -8.72
C LEU A 74 -1.38 -4.43 -9.94
N ALA A 75 -1.23 -3.16 -10.27
CA ALA A 75 -0.17 -2.68 -11.15
C ALA A 75 0.67 -1.61 -10.46
N THR A 76 1.98 -1.65 -10.67
CA THR A 76 2.93 -0.66 -10.13
C THR A 76 3.82 -0.15 -11.25
N ASP A 77 4.17 1.14 -11.26
CA ASP A 77 5.22 1.69 -12.13
C ASP A 77 6.24 2.44 -11.29
N ARG A 78 7.51 2.44 -11.73
CA ARG A 78 8.66 2.89 -10.92
C ARG A 78 9.54 3.89 -11.68
N ASP A 79 9.98 4.92 -10.96
CA ASP A 79 10.83 6.00 -11.45
C ASP A 79 12.23 5.53 -11.87
N GLU A 80 13.06 6.44 -12.40
CA GLU A 80 14.45 6.14 -12.80
C GLU A 80 15.37 5.66 -11.66
N ASN A 81 14.94 5.82 -10.40
CA ASN A 81 15.63 5.36 -9.20
C ASN A 81 15.04 4.06 -8.63
N GLY A 82 14.06 3.47 -9.32
CA GLY A 82 13.38 2.25 -8.93
C GLY A 82 12.28 2.44 -7.88
N ARG A 83 11.91 3.67 -7.49
CA ARG A 83 10.83 3.91 -6.52
C ARG A 83 9.48 3.90 -7.21
N ILE A 84 8.47 3.30 -6.60
CA ILE A 84 7.10 3.28 -7.13
C ILE A 84 6.57 4.72 -7.20
N GLU A 85 6.29 5.18 -8.42
CA GLU A 85 5.66 6.47 -8.68
C GLU A 85 4.16 6.30 -8.99
N HIS A 86 3.71 5.13 -9.42
CA HIS A 86 2.30 4.85 -9.69
C HIS A 86 1.85 3.49 -9.13
N ILE A 87 0.65 3.44 -8.55
CA ILE A 87 -0.06 2.19 -8.23
C ILE A 87 -1.48 2.26 -8.76
N ALA A 88 -1.93 1.19 -9.43
CA ALA A 88 -3.33 0.97 -9.77
C ALA A 88 -3.86 -0.28 -9.04
N LEU A 89 -4.93 -0.10 -8.27
CA LEU A 89 -5.66 -1.18 -7.58
C LEU A 89 -7.01 -1.40 -8.27
N ALA A 90 -7.20 -2.55 -8.91
CA ALA A 90 -8.46 -2.89 -9.57
C ALA A 90 -9.50 -3.37 -8.55
N ILE A 91 -10.34 -2.45 -8.09
CA ILE A 91 -11.55 -2.76 -7.31
C ILE A 91 -12.79 -2.63 -8.21
N SER A 92 -13.98 -2.89 -7.69
CA SER A 92 -15.23 -2.92 -8.47
C SER A 92 -16.19 -1.80 -8.04
N PRO A 93 -16.67 -0.93 -8.94
CA PRO A 93 -16.50 -0.95 -10.40
C PRO A 93 -15.34 -0.09 -10.92
N GLU A 94 -14.50 0.49 -10.05
CA GLU A 94 -13.50 1.50 -10.39
C GLU A 94 -12.06 1.07 -10.07
N THR A 95 -11.08 1.47 -10.88
CA THR A 95 -9.66 1.32 -10.53
C THR A 95 -9.20 2.53 -9.72
N VAL A 96 -8.65 2.30 -8.53
CA VAL A 96 -8.01 3.36 -7.73
C VAL A 96 -6.58 3.52 -8.22
N ILE A 97 -6.29 4.65 -8.87
CA ILE A 97 -4.95 5.02 -9.33
C ILE A 97 -4.37 6.07 -8.38
N ARG A 98 -3.14 5.83 -7.93
CA ARG A 98 -2.37 6.71 -7.06
C ARG A 98 -1.03 7.04 -7.68
N GLU A 99 -0.66 8.31 -7.63
CA GLU A 99 0.67 8.80 -8.00
C GLU A 99 1.41 9.20 -6.73
N TYR A 100 2.68 8.83 -6.60
CA TYR A 100 3.50 8.99 -5.40
C TYR A 100 4.69 9.91 -5.70
N GLN A 101 4.89 10.92 -4.85
CA GLN A 101 5.96 11.90 -5.02
C GLN A 101 6.82 11.96 -3.76
N TYR A 102 8.14 11.87 -3.94
CA TYR A 102 9.11 11.78 -2.85
C TYR A 102 9.89 13.09 -2.69
N ASP A 103 10.35 13.37 -1.47
CA ASP A 103 11.27 14.48 -1.24
C ASP A 103 12.72 14.15 -1.64
N GLY A 104 13.61 15.14 -1.54
CA GLY A 104 15.03 14.98 -1.89
C GLY A 104 15.83 14.04 -0.99
N ALA A 105 15.24 13.51 0.09
CA ALA A 105 15.80 12.45 0.93
C ALA A 105 15.17 11.07 0.67
N GLY A 106 14.23 10.98 -0.29
CA GLY A 106 13.54 9.73 -0.66
C GLY A 106 12.26 9.45 0.11
N ARG A 107 11.80 10.35 0.99
CA ARG A 107 10.63 10.12 1.85
C ARG A 107 9.34 10.47 1.13
N LEU A 108 8.24 9.76 1.41
CA LEU A 108 6.95 9.98 0.75
C LEU A 108 6.39 11.38 1.09
N SER A 109 6.42 12.31 0.14
CA SER A 109 6.00 13.71 0.38
C SER A 109 4.55 14.01 0.01
N LYS A 110 3.99 13.30 -0.97
CA LYS A 110 2.65 13.58 -1.52
C LYS A 110 2.09 12.40 -2.28
N VAL A 111 0.78 12.20 -2.20
CA VAL A 111 0.02 11.24 -3.03
C VAL A 111 -1.13 11.96 -3.72
N THR A 112 -1.28 11.71 -5.01
CA THR A 112 -2.37 12.20 -5.86
C THR A 112 -3.27 11.05 -6.33
N CYS A 113 -4.56 11.33 -6.52
CA CYS A 113 -5.51 10.46 -7.21
C CYS A 113 -6.17 11.32 -8.30
N GLY A 114 -5.68 11.15 -9.54
CA GLY A 114 -5.82 12.16 -10.59
C GLY A 114 -5.40 13.55 -10.08
N ALA A 115 -6.15 14.59 -10.45
CA ALA A 115 -5.87 15.97 -10.03
C ALA A 115 -6.02 16.24 -8.50
N SER A 116 -6.48 15.28 -7.69
CA SER A 116 -6.75 15.48 -6.26
C SER A 116 -5.58 15.05 -5.38
N VAL A 117 -5.03 15.98 -4.58
CA VAL A 117 -4.05 15.65 -3.54
C VAL A 117 -4.75 14.98 -2.35
N VAL A 118 -4.54 13.67 -2.20
CA VAL A 118 -5.17 12.85 -1.16
C VAL A 118 -4.30 12.74 0.10
N GLU A 119 -2.98 12.74 -0.06
CA GLU A 119 -2.01 12.69 1.03
C GLU A 119 -0.88 13.71 0.83
N GLN A 120 -0.36 14.29 1.91
CA GLN A 120 0.76 15.22 1.90
C GLN A 120 1.51 15.19 3.23
N TYR A 121 2.84 15.20 3.19
CA TYR A 121 3.71 15.10 4.35
C TYR A 121 4.91 16.04 4.23
N GLU A 122 5.37 16.56 5.37
CA GLU A 122 6.62 17.32 5.49
C GLU A 122 7.41 16.78 6.67
N TYR A 123 8.74 16.76 6.54
CA TYR A 123 9.64 16.08 7.47
C TYR A 123 10.77 16.99 7.93
N GLY A 124 11.25 16.73 9.15
CA GLY A 124 12.42 17.39 9.70
C GLY A 124 13.72 16.77 9.22
N LYS A 125 14.81 17.13 9.91
CA LYS A 125 16.18 16.75 9.54
C LYS A 125 16.61 15.36 10.05
N TYR A 126 15.81 14.74 10.91
CA TYR A 126 16.08 13.43 11.51
C TYR A 126 15.05 12.38 11.09
N GLY A 127 14.22 12.66 10.07
CA GLY A 127 13.09 11.83 9.68
C GLY A 127 11.77 12.23 10.35
N GLU A 128 11.80 13.06 11.40
CA GLU A 128 10.60 13.36 12.17
C GLU A 128 9.52 14.09 11.33
N ARG A 129 8.42 13.41 11.03
CA ARG A 129 7.28 13.95 10.26
C ARG A 129 6.68 15.16 10.96
N LEU A 130 6.90 16.37 10.43
CA LEU A 130 6.44 17.63 11.03
C LEU A 130 4.98 17.93 10.71
N THR A 131 4.54 17.60 9.50
CA THR A 131 3.14 17.73 9.08
C THR A 131 2.67 16.49 8.33
N GLY A 132 1.37 16.24 8.41
CA GLY A 132 0.71 15.18 7.67
C GLY A 132 -0.72 15.58 7.37
N LYS A 133 -1.20 15.24 6.18
CA LYS A 133 -2.56 15.52 5.73
C LYS A 133 -3.09 14.33 4.98
N THR A 134 -4.10 13.64 5.52
CA THR A 134 -4.81 12.56 4.79
C THR A 134 -6.32 12.75 4.84
N ALA A 135 -7.07 11.97 4.07
CA ALA A 135 -8.53 11.95 4.14
C ALA A 135 -9.05 11.62 5.56
N LYS A 136 -8.32 10.79 6.31
CA LYS A 136 -8.65 10.34 7.67
C LYS A 136 -8.28 11.38 8.72
N THR A 137 -7.01 11.75 8.79
CA THR A 137 -6.45 12.61 9.85
C THR A 137 -6.72 14.10 9.63
N LYS A 138 -7.12 14.51 8.42
CA LYS A 138 -7.07 15.91 7.97
C LYS A 138 -5.65 16.46 8.18
N SER A 139 -5.45 17.78 8.28
CA SER A 139 -4.11 18.33 8.49
C SER A 139 -3.73 18.30 9.97
N HIS A 140 -2.68 17.56 10.30
CA HIS A 140 -2.03 17.51 11.60
C HIS A 140 -0.65 18.17 11.54
N LYS A 141 -0.31 18.88 12.62
CA LYS A 141 1.07 19.19 12.98
C LYS A 141 1.52 18.22 14.07
N TYR A 142 2.75 17.77 13.95
CA TYR A 142 3.37 16.83 14.87
C TYR A 142 4.50 17.58 15.61
N VAL A 143 4.63 17.34 16.91
CA VAL A 143 5.61 17.99 17.78
C VAL A 143 6.36 16.92 18.56
N TYR A 144 7.68 17.01 18.54
CA TYR A 144 8.59 16.04 19.14
C TYR A 144 9.39 16.64 20.29
N ASN A 145 9.85 15.79 21.21
CA ASN A 145 10.91 16.16 22.15
C ASN A 145 12.31 15.87 21.57
N GLU A 146 13.34 16.19 22.34
CA GLU A 146 14.77 15.97 22.00
C GLU A 146 15.16 14.50 21.73
N LYS A 147 14.29 13.53 22.02
CA LYS A 147 14.48 12.08 21.81
C LYS A 147 13.63 11.55 20.66
N LEU A 148 13.15 12.43 19.79
CA LEU A 148 12.24 12.13 18.68
C LEU A 148 10.93 11.45 19.11
N GLN A 149 10.52 11.63 20.38
CA GLN A 149 9.24 11.12 20.87
C GLN A 149 8.12 12.11 20.52
N LEU A 150 7.09 11.63 19.84
CA LEU A 150 5.93 12.44 19.45
C LEU A 150 5.14 12.86 20.70
N ILE A 151 5.22 14.12 21.12
CA ILE A 151 4.48 14.61 22.30
C ILE A 151 3.09 15.17 21.96
N GLN A 152 2.86 15.57 20.70
CA GLN A 152 1.57 16.07 20.24
C GLN A 152 1.37 15.83 18.74
N ALA A 153 0.20 15.33 18.33
CA ALA A 153 -0.27 15.31 16.94
C ALA A 153 -1.66 15.94 16.86
N GLY A 154 -1.77 17.09 16.20
CA GLY A 154 -3.00 17.88 16.20
C GLY A 154 -3.42 18.28 17.62
N GLU A 155 -4.59 17.84 18.06
CA GLU A 155 -5.10 18.03 19.44
C GLU A 155 -4.70 16.90 20.41
N VAL A 156 -4.21 15.77 19.88
CA VAL A 156 -3.87 14.57 20.66
C VAL A 156 -2.51 14.76 21.31
N ARG A 157 -2.41 14.46 22.60
CA ARG A 157 -1.15 14.52 23.37
C ARG A 157 -0.69 13.12 23.76
N TYR A 158 0.61 12.96 23.90
CA TYR A 158 1.26 11.68 24.15
C TYR A 158 2.34 11.86 25.23
N SER A 159 2.56 10.82 26.04
CA SER A 159 3.70 10.76 26.97
C SER A 159 4.28 9.35 27.05
N TYR A 160 5.55 9.26 27.40
CA TYR A 160 6.35 8.04 27.33
C TYR A 160 6.92 7.70 28.71
N ASN A 161 7.16 6.41 28.95
CA ASN A 161 7.83 5.94 30.17
C ASN A 161 9.35 6.15 30.11
N SER A 162 10.06 5.80 31.20
CA SER A 162 11.52 5.93 31.30
C SER A 162 12.31 5.07 30.31
N LYS A 163 11.72 3.98 29.80
CA LYS A 163 12.27 3.14 28.71
C LYS A 163 11.90 3.65 27.31
N GLY A 164 11.26 4.82 27.23
CA GLY A 164 10.90 5.47 25.98
C GLY A 164 9.69 4.88 25.25
N ARG A 165 8.94 3.96 25.85
CA ARG A 165 7.73 3.36 25.23
C ARG A 165 6.51 4.22 25.55
N LEU A 166 5.57 4.37 24.60
CA LEU A 166 4.37 5.18 24.75
C LEU A 166 3.60 4.72 25.99
N PHE A 167 3.37 5.61 26.95
CA PHE A 167 2.71 5.29 28.21
C PHE A 167 1.26 5.78 28.24
N MET A 168 0.99 6.95 27.64
CA MET A 168 -0.34 7.56 27.66
C MET A 168 -0.61 8.33 26.38
N ARG A 169 -1.82 8.18 25.83
CA ARG A 169 -2.40 8.99 24.76
C ARG A 169 -3.62 9.72 25.35
N THR A 170 -3.75 11.01 25.08
CA THR A 170 -4.90 11.82 25.52
C THR A 170 -5.50 12.55 24.33
N ASP A 171 -6.76 12.22 24.02
CA ASP A 171 -7.52 12.73 22.89
C ASP A 171 -8.82 13.36 23.41
N ARG A 172 -8.87 14.70 23.42
CA ARG A 172 -10.03 15.48 23.93
C ARG A 172 -10.50 15.08 25.33
N GLY A 173 -9.55 14.72 26.20
CA GLY A 173 -9.80 14.28 27.58
C GLY A 173 -10.07 12.78 27.74
N GLN A 174 -10.27 12.03 26.65
CA GLN A 174 -10.24 10.57 26.66
C GLN A 174 -8.79 10.10 26.80
N VAL A 175 -8.54 9.20 27.74
CA VAL A 175 -7.19 8.73 28.07
C VAL A 175 -7.07 7.25 27.76
N THR A 176 -6.06 6.89 26.95
CA THR A 176 -5.59 5.52 26.77
C THR A 176 -4.24 5.38 27.47
N THR A 177 -4.04 4.34 28.29
CA THR A 177 -2.71 4.02 28.85
C THR A 177 -2.21 2.65 28.40
N TYR A 178 -0.88 2.53 28.31
CA TYR A 178 -0.18 1.40 27.72
C TYR A 178 0.90 0.89 28.69
N TYR A 179 0.97 -0.42 28.88
CA TYR A 179 1.92 -1.08 29.77
C TYR A 179 2.60 -2.23 29.03
N TYR A 180 3.88 -2.44 29.33
CA TYR A 180 4.75 -3.36 28.60
C TYR A 180 5.40 -4.33 29.56
N HIS A 181 5.77 -5.52 29.09
CA HIS A 181 6.74 -6.35 29.78
C HIS A 181 8.12 -5.66 29.81
N ASP A 182 8.99 -6.08 30.72
CA ASP A 182 10.34 -5.49 30.80
C ASP A 182 11.14 -5.69 29.50
N SER A 183 10.97 -6.86 28.87
CA SER A 183 11.46 -7.25 27.55
C SER A 183 11.09 -6.26 26.44
N GLY A 184 9.84 -5.80 26.39
CA GLY A 184 9.42 -4.78 25.43
C GLY A 184 8.05 -4.97 24.80
N GLN A 185 7.53 -6.19 24.78
CA GLN A 185 6.21 -6.44 24.21
C GLN A 185 5.11 -5.66 24.97
N LEU A 186 4.13 -5.14 24.23
CA LEU A 186 2.94 -4.51 24.77
C LEU A 186 2.11 -5.56 25.52
N ASN A 187 1.91 -5.36 26.83
CA ASN A 187 1.23 -6.30 27.72
C ASN A 187 -0.23 -5.89 27.95
N GLU A 188 -0.50 -4.60 28.18
CA GLU A 188 -1.84 -4.13 28.53
C GLU A 188 -2.14 -2.75 27.93
N VAL A 189 -3.35 -2.56 27.42
CA VAL A 189 -3.91 -1.27 27.01
C VAL A 189 -5.21 -1.02 27.77
N ARG A 190 -5.33 0.13 28.43
CA ARG A 190 -6.56 0.60 29.07
C ARG A 190 -7.20 1.64 28.18
N LEU A 191 -8.39 1.34 27.68
CA LEU A 191 -9.14 2.18 26.76
C LEU A 191 -10.01 3.22 27.52
N PRO A 192 -10.40 4.33 26.88
CA PRO A 192 -11.21 5.38 27.52
C PRO A 192 -12.61 4.93 27.95
N ASP A 193 -13.13 3.85 27.33
CA ASP A 193 -14.41 3.22 27.68
C ASP A 193 -14.32 2.30 28.92
N GLY A 194 -13.14 2.21 29.55
CA GLY A 194 -12.87 1.38 30.73
C GLY A 194 -12.46 -0.05 30.41
N ARG A 195 -12.44 -0.48 29.14
CA ARG A 195 -11.97 -1.81 28.78
C ARG A 195 -10.45 -1.94 28.94
N LYS A 196 -10.02 -3.10 29.41
CA LYS A 196 -8.63 -3.49 29.61
C LYS A 196 -8.28 -4.61 28.62
N VAL A 197 -7.58 -4.27 27.55
CA VAL A 197 -7.03 -5.24 26.60
C VAL A 197 -5.70 -5.75 27.18
N THR A 198 -5.48 -7.05 27.19
CA THR A 198 -4.25 -7.68 27.70
C THR A 198 -3.76 -8.72 26.72
N TYR A 199 -2.45 -8.80 26.49
CA TYR A 199 -1.81 -9.71 25.54
C TYR A 199 -0.89 -10.69 26.27
N ILE A 200 -0.89 -11.95 25.85
CA ILE A 200 -0.01 -12.99 26.37
C ILE A 200 0.90 -13.46 25.25
N TYR A 201 2.17 -13.70 25.58
CA TYR A 201 3.22 -14.07 24.63
C TYR A 201 3.81 -15.43 24.99
N ASP A 202 4.20 -16.20 23.98
CA ASP A 202 4.95 -17.44 24.17
C ASP A 202 6.45 -17.16 24.47
N PRO A 203 7.25 -18.19 24.84
CA PRO A 203 8.69 -18.03 25.08
C PRO A 203 9.52 -17.60 23.87
N LEU A 204 8.96 -17.62 22.66
CA LEU A 204 9.58 -17.09 21.43
C LEU A 204 9.23 -15.61 21.19
N GLY A 205 8.39 -15.03 22.05
CA GLY A 205 7.97 -13.64 22.00
C GLY A 205 6.75 -13.36 21.12
N ARG A 206 6.03 -14.40 20.68
CA ARG A 206 4.89 -14.29 19.76
C ARG A 206 3.58 -14.13 20.53
N ARG A 207 2.72 -13.19 20.12
CA ARG A 207 1.43 -12.92 20.79
C ARG A 207 0.47 -14.11 20.58
N VAL A 208 0.20 -14.89 21.61
CA VAL A 208 -0.63 -16.12 21.53
C VAL A 208 -2.07 -15.94 22.02
N VAL A 209 -2.33 -14.97 22.88
CA VAL A 209 -3.70 -14.68 23.37
C VAL A 209 -3.92 -13.18 23.52
N LYS A 210 -5.13 -12.72 23.20
CA LYS A 210 -5.68 -11.42 23.59
C LYS A 210 -6.90 -11.63 24.49
N LYS A 211 -6.88 -10.92 25.62
CA LYS A 211 -7.95 -10.89 26.63
C LYS A 211 -8.57 -9.49 26.69
N ILE A 212 -9.88 -9.41 26.94
CA ILE A 212 -10.59 -8.16 27.28
C ILE A 212 -11.21 -8.33 28.66
N ASN A 213 -10.86 -7.44 29.60
CA ASN A 213 -11.31 -7.45 30.98
C ASN A 213 -11.03 -8.76 31.75
N GLY A 214 -10.06 -9.56 31.29
CA GLY A 214 -9.67 -10.85 31.87
C GLY A 214 -10.15 -12.07 31.08
N ASN A 215 -11.20 -11.91 30.27
CA ASN A 215 -11.74 -12.98 29.44
C ASN A 215 -10.93 -13.13 28.17
N THR A 216 -10.62 -14.36 27.75
CA THR A 216 -10.03 -14.64 26.43
C THR A 216 -11.03 -14.26 25.33
N ILE A 217 -10.56 -13.57 24.29
CA ILE A 217 -11.40 -13.15 23.14
C ILE A 217 -10.79 -13.62 21.82
N GLU A 218 -9.46 -13.64 21.71
CA GLU A 218 -8.76 -14.14 20.53
C GLU A 218 -7.56 -14.99 20.96
N SER A 219 -7.40 -16.16 20.34
CA SER A 219 -6.22 -17.03 20.43
C SER A 219 -5.54 -17.09 19.07
N TYR A 220 -4.21 -17.04 19.04
CA TYR A 220 -3.42 -16.94 17.81
C TYR A 220 -2.44 -18.11 17.66
N LEU A 221 -2.37 -18.69 16.48
CA LEU A 221 -1.40 -19.71 16.09
C LEU A 221 -0.46 -19.15 15.03
N TRP A 222 0.83 -19.17 15.29
CA TRP A 222 1.87 -18.62 14.41
C TRP A 222 2.81 -19.71 13.89
N GLN A 223 3.24 -19.58 12.63
CA GLN A 223 4.26 -20.42 12.02
C GLN A 223 5.66 -19.99 12.47
N ASP A 224 5.92 -18.68 12.40
CA ASP A 224 7.16 -18.01 12.81
C ASP A 224 6.79 -16.76 13.64
N LEU A 225 7.59 -15.68 13.63
CA LEU A 225 7.30 -14.45 14.37
C LEU A 225 6.26 -13.53 13.70
N VAL A 226 6.07 -13.63 12.39
CA VAL A 226 5.29 -12.69 11.57
C VAL A 226 4.18 -13.35 10.74
N THR A 227 4.23 -14.67 10.55
CA THR A 227 3.26 -15.43 9.75
C THR A 227 2.15 -16.03 10.63
N LEU A 228 0.97 -15.41 10.65
CA LEU A 228 -0.20 -15.87 11.41
C LEU A 228 -0.92 -17.00 10.67
N VAL A 229 -0.89 -18.23 11.20
CA VAL A 229 -1.57 -19.39 10.61
C VAL A 229 -3.07 -19.37 10.90
N ALA A 230 -3.46 -19.09 12.14
CA ALA A 230 -4.87 -19.08 12.52
C ALA A 230 -5.18 -18.12 13.68
N ILE A 231 -6.43 -17.67 13.72
CA ILE A 231 -7.04 -16.94 14.84
C ILE A 231 -8.40 -17.57 15.17
N SER A 232 -8.67 -17.83 16.45
CA SER A 232 -9.95 -18.36 16.95
C SER A 232 -10.45 -17.54 18.14
N ASP A 233 -11.66 -17.82 18.61
CA ASP A 233 -12.09 -17.41 19.95
C ASP A 233 -11.48 -18.31 21.05
N ASP A 234 -11.93 -18.12 22.29
CA ASP A 234 -11.48 -18.80 23.50
C ASP A 234 -11.80 -20.30 23.52
N GLN A 235 -12.84 -20.74 22.80
CA GLN A 235 -13.26 -22.13 22.68
C GLN A 235 -12.64 -22.81 21.44
N GLY A 236 -11.74 -22.13 20.72
CA GLY A 236 -11.21 -22.57 19.43
C GLY A 236 -12.24 -22.47 18.28
N MET A 237 -13.40 -21.87 18.53
CA MET A 237 -14.47 -21.68 17.56
C MET A 237 -14.22 -20.40 16.74
N ASN A 238 -15.09 -20.14 15.75
CA ASN A 238 -14.99 -19.01 14.82
C ASN A 238 -13.61 -18.87 14.13
N MET A 239 -12.91 -19.99 13.99
CA MET A 239 -11.54 -20.07 13.50
C MET A 239 -11.43 -19.53 12.07
N ARG A 240 -10.45 -18.64 11.87
CA ARG A 240 -9.96 -18.20 10.57
C ARG A 240 -8.59 -18.80 10.36
N VAL A 241 -8.35 -19.40 9.20
CA VAL A 241 -7.06 -20.03 8.85
C VAL A 241 -6.53 -19.39 7.59
N PHE A 242 -5.30 -18.89 7.61
CA PHE A 242 -4.69 -18.11 6.54
C PHE A 242 -3.66 -18.92 5.74
N THR A 243 -3.49 -18.57 4.47
CA THR A 243 -2.39 -19.05 3.62
C THR A 243 -1.67 -17.87 2.99
N TYR A 244 -0.39 -18.06 2.65
CA TYR A 244 0.50 -17.01 2.16
C TYR A 244 1.22 -17.43 0.88
N ASP A 245 1.70 -16.46 0.09
CA ASP A 245 2.64 -16.69 -1.02
C ASP A 245 4.10 -16.77 -0.52
N GLU A 246 5.05 -16.96 -1.43
CA GLU A 246 6.48 -17.12 -1.10
C GLU A 246 7.10 -15.84 -0.51
N ASP A 247 6.52 -14.66 -0.81
CA ASP A 247 6.88 -13.35 -0.24
C ASP A 247 6.20 -13.08 1.13
N GLY A 248 5.38 -14.02 1.61
CA GLY A 248 4.63 -13.88 2.86
C GLY A 248 3.39 -12.98 2.78
N ASN A 249 2.88 -12.65 1.59
CA ASN A 249 1.61 -11.93 1.45
C ASN A 249 0.42 -12.88 1.67
N PRO A 250 -0.65 -12.45 2.37
CA PRO A 250 -1.81 -13.29 2.61
C PRO A 250 -2.61 -13.51 1.31
N VAL A 251 -2.77 -14.79 0.93
CA VAL A 251 -3.44 -15.22 -0.32
C VAL A 251 -4.88 -15.66 -0.09
N SER A 252 -5.16 -16.33 1.04
CA SER A 252 -6.51 -16.81 1.33
C SER A 252 -6.81 -16.91 2.83
N MET A 253 -8.10 -17.01 3.14
CA MET A 253 -8.63 -17.32 4.47
C MET A 253 -9.79 -18.31 4.38
N SER A 254 -9.71 -19.40 5.13
CA SER A 254 -10.87 -20.23 5.45
C SER A 254 -11.60 -19.65 6.66
N TYR A 255 -12.92 -19.44 6.58
CA TYR A 255 -13.76 -18.98 7.69
C TYR A 255 -15.22 -19.42 7.51
N GLN A 256 -15.80 -20.08 8.53
CA GLN A 256 -17.17 -20.62 8.50
C GLN A 256 -17.43 -21.51 7.28
N ASP A 257 -16.57 -22.52 7.08
CA ASP A 257 -16.60 -23.50 5.98
C ASP A 257 -16.60 -22.88 4.57
N LYS A 258 -16.08 -21.65 4.44
CA LYS A 258 -15.95 -20.92 3.17
C LYS A 258 -14.53 -20.44 2.98
N MET A 259 -14.04 -20.58 1.74
CA MET A 259 -12.80 -19.98 1.30
C MET A 259 -13.03 -18.55 0.82
N TYR A 260 -12.14 -17.66 1.22
CA TYR A 260 -12.03 -16.29 0.73
C TYR A 260 -10.62 -16.08 0.19
N HIS A 261 -10.50 -15.41 -0.95
CA HIS A 261 -9.23 -15.15 -1.63
C HIS A 261 -8.92 -13.66 -1.55
N PHE A 262 -7.64 -13.31 -1.40
CA PHE A 262 -7.20 -11.94 -1.17
C PHE A 262 -6.43 -11.38 -2.36
N ALA A 263 -6.65 -10.10 -2.62
CA ALA A 263 -5.76 -9.28 -3.42
C ALA A 263 -5.03 -8.31 -2.48
N THR A 264 -3.71 -8.24 -2.60
CA THR A 264 -2.84 -7.43 -1.74
C THR A 264 -2.11 -6.36 -2.52
N ASP A 265 -1.83 -5.23 -1.87
CA ASP A 265 -0.89 -4.25 -2.40
C ASP A 265 0.56 -4.78 -2.33
N GLN A 266 1.52 -3.96 -2.77
CA GLN A 266 2.94 -4.30 -2.85
C GLN A 266 3.60 -4.55 -1.49
N VAL A 267 2.96 -4.16 -0.37
CA VAL A 267 3.43 -4.47 0.99
C VAL A 267 2.57 -5.55 1.66
N GLY A 268 1.65 -6.21 0.94
CA GLY A 268 0.83 -7.29 1.49
C GLY A 268 -0.44 -6.82 2.22
N THR A 269 -0.81 -5.54 2.14
CA THR A 269 -2.09 -5.05 2.67
C THR A 269 -3.24 -5.53 1.81
N ILE A 270 -4.20 -6.23 2.39
CA ILE A 270 -5.39 -6.70 1.66
C ILE A 270 -6.23 -5.51 1.22
N PHE A 271 -6.45 -5.36 -0.10
CA PHE A 271 -7.31 -4.33 -0.68
C PHE A 271 -8.62 -4.88 -1.27
N ALA A 272 -8.67 -6.15 -1.67
CA ALA A 272 -9.91 -6.82 -2.07
C ALA A 272 -9.98 -8.26 -1.54
N VAL A 273 -11.21 -8.73 -1.34
CA VAL A 273 -11.54 -10.09 -0.89
C VAL A 273 -12.59 -10.68 -1.82
N ALA A 274 -12.33 -11.82 -2.44
CA ALA A 274 -13.29 -12.56 -3.27
C ALA A 274 -13.73 -13.88 -2.61
N ASN A 275 -14.84 -14.45 -3.08
CA ASN A 275 -15.26 -15.81 -2.75
C ASN A 275 -14.72 -16.84 -3.77
N ASP A 276 -15.03 -18.12 -3.51
CA ASP A 276 -14.81 -19.31 -4.37
C ASP A 276 -15.36 -19.21 -5.81
N LYS A 277 -16.06 -18.12 -6.15
CA LYS A 277 -16.70 -17.87 -7.45
C LYS A 277 -16.29 -16.52 -8.06
N ALA A 278 -15.16 -15.98 -7.61
CA ALA A 278 -14.56 -14.71 -8.06
C ALA A 278 -15.43 -13.47 -7.83
N ASN A 279 -16.47 -13.55 -6.99
CA ASN A 279 -17.29 -12.38 -6.65
C ASN A 279 -16.64 -11.65 -5.48
N THR A 280 -16.45 -10.33 -5.63
CA THR A 280 -15.95 -9.48 -4.56
C THR A 280 -16.91 -9.48 -3.37
N VAL A 281 -16.36 -9.76 -2.18
CA VAL A 281 -17.05 -9.86 -0.88
C VAL A 281 -16.81 -8.61 -0.03
N LYS A 282 -15.62 -8.01 -0.14
CA LYS A 282 -15.16 -6.83 0.59
C LYS A 282 -14.02 -6.16 -0.17
N GLU A 283 -13.95 -4.84 -0.06
CA GLU A 283 -12.87 -3.99 -0.56
C GLU A 283 -12.45 -3.03 0.56
N ILE A 284 -11.16 -2.72 0.59
CA ILE A 284 -10.50 -2.00 1.68
C ILE A 284 -9.47 -1.07 1.06
N ILE A 285 -9.52 0.22 1.39
CA ILE A 285 -8.48 1.16 0.96
C ILE A 285 -7.89 1.83 2.19
N HIS A 286 -6.57 1.70 2.33
CA HIS A 286 -5.77 2.39 3.34
C HIS A 286 -5.06 3.61 2.74
N ASP A 287 -4.74 4.63 3.55
CA ASP A 287 -3.71 5.61 3.19
C ASP A 287 -2.31 4.99 3.30
N SER A 288 -1.28 5.67 2.80
CA SER A 288 0.08 5.10 2.66
C SER A 288 0.71 4.64 3.98
N PHE A 289 0.22 5.13 5.12
CA PHE A 289 0.68 4.72 6.45
C PHE A 289 -0.32 3.82 7.18
N GLY A 290 -1.24 3.18 6.45
CA GLY A 290 -2.09 2.12 6.96
C GLY A 290 -3.39 2.57 7.63
N ASN A 291 -3.82 3.83 7.52
CA ASN A 291 -5.13 4.22 8.07
C ASN A 291 -6.25 3.76 7.15
N LEU A 292 -7.26 3.09 7.70
CA LEU A 292 -8.46 2.72 6.96
C LEU A 292 -9.24 3.97 6.50
N THR A 293 -9.34 4.14 5.18
CA THR A 293 -10.07 5.25 4.51
C THR A 293 -11.39 4.81 3.87
N PHE A 294 -11.48 3.57 3.39
CA PHE A 294 -12.69 2.96 2.85
C PHE A 294 -12.79 1.48 3.23
N ASP A 295 -14.00 1.02 3.52
CA ASP A 295 -14.34 -0.38 3.80
C ASP A 295 -15.76 -0.65 3.32
N SER A 296 -15.93 -1.45 2.27
CA SER A 296 -17.27 -1.75 1.72
C SER A 296 -18.11 -2.68 2.61
N LYS A 297 -17.50 -3.32 3.63
CA LYS A 297 -18.17 -4.32 4.48
C LYS A 297 -17.51 -4.46 5.87
N ALA A 298 -17.59 -3.42 6.68
CA ALA A 298 -16.94 -3.35 8.00
C ALA A 298 -17.21 -4.55 8.94
N LYS A 299 -18.38 -5.19 8.86
CA LYS A 299 -18.71 -6.39 9.68
C LYS A 299 -18.01 -7.68 9.25
N PHE A 300 -17.32 -7.68 8.11
CA PHE A 300 -16.48 -8.78 7.68
C PHE A 300 -15.02 -8.40 7.94
N GLU A 301 -14.38 -9.04 8.91
CA GLU A 301 -13.05 -8.67 9.37
C GLU A 301 -12.01 -9.70 8.89
N THR A 302 -10.98 -9.21 8.20
CA THR A 302 -9.81 -9.95 7.71
C THR A 302 -8.83 -10.30 8.84
N ARG A 303 -8.83 -9.55 9.95
CA ARG A 303 -7.89 -9.62 11.09
C ARG A 303 -6.44 -9.25 10.77
N LEU A 304 -6.01 -9.40 9.52
CA LEU A 304 -4.80 -8.78 8.98
C LEU A 304 -5.10 -7.34 8.50
N GLY A 305 -4.20 -6.41 8.82
CA GLY A 305 -4.27 -4.99 8.47
C GLY A 305 -3.20 -4.56 7.46
N PHE A 306 -2.68 -3.34 7.64
CA PHE A 306 -1.55 -2.80 6.88
C PHE A 306 -0.34 -3.73 6.94
N ALA A 307 0.33 -3.91 5.79
CA ALA A 307 1.50 -4.75 5.61
C ALA A 307 1.36 -6.18 6.17
N ALA A 308 0.14 -6.74 6.08
CA ALA A 308 -0.28 -8.02 6.65
C ALA A 308 -0.09 -8.18 8.19
N GLY A 309 0.20 -7.11 8.93
CA GLY A 309 0.32 -7.16 10.39
C GLY A 309 -1.01 -7.48 11.08
N LEU A 310 -0.96 -8.06 12.28
CA LEU A 310 -2.15 -8.41 13.05
C LEU A 310 -2.84 -7.14 13.57
N LEU A 311 -4.03 -6.84 13.05
CA LEU A 311 -4.83 -5.68 13.43
C LEU A 311 -5.62 -5.94 14.72
N ASP A 312 -5.39 -5.13 15.75
CA ASP A 312 -6.25 -5.10 16.91
C ASP A 312 -7.37 -4.06 16.72
N ALA A 313 -8.59 -4.55 16.48
CA ALA A 313 -9.78 -3.72 16.27
C ALA A 313 -10.18 -2.86 17.49
N ASP A 314 -9.71 -3.18 18.71
CA ASP A 314 -10.06 -2.46 19.93
C ASP A 314 -9.12 -1.31 20.25
N THR A 315 -7.84 -1.44 19.88
CA THR A 315 -6.81 -0.41 20.10
C THR A 315 -6.48 0.39 18.84
N GLY A 316 -6.79 -0.15 17.66
CA GLY A 316 -6.39 0.40 16.35
C GLY A 316 -4.92 0.16 16.00
N LEU A 317 -4.18 -0.56 16.86
CA LEU A 317 -2.77 -0.88 16.64
C LEU A 317 -2.61 -2.08 15.69
N ILE A 318 -1.46 -2.13 15.04
CA ILE A 318 -1.05 -3.23 14.16
C ILE A 318 0.21 -3.85 14.75
N HIS A 319 0.16 -5.13 15.05
CA HIS A 319 1.27 -5.86 15.65
C HIS A 319 2.20 -6.43 14.58
N PHE A 320 3.48 -6.05 14.66
CA PHE A 320 4.57 -6.47 13.80
C PHE A 320 5.68 -7.06 14.67
N GLY A 321 5.70 -8.38 14.84
CA GLY A 321 6.74 -9.13 15.56
C GLY A 321 7.12 -8.53 16.93
N TYR A 322 8.17 -7.73 16.96
CA TYR A 322 8.72 -7.10 18.17
C TYR A 322 8.03 -5.79 18.61
N ARG A 323 7.27 -5.12 17.73
CA ARG A 323 6.67 -3.80 17.98
C ARG A 323 5.16 -3.76 17.68
N ASP A 324 4.52 -2.72 18.20
CA ASP A 324 3.16 -2.33 17.81
C ASP A 324 3.22 -0.97 17.10
N TYR A 325 2.53 -0.87 15.97
CA TYR A 325 2.47 0.28 15.08
C TYR A 325 1.11 0.98 15.19
N ASP A 326 1.12 2.32 15.26
CA ASP A 326 -0.07 3.15 15.26
C ASP A 326 -0.20 3.86 13.91
N PRO A 327 -1.10 3.40 12.99
CA PRO A 327 -1.28 4.04 11.70
C PRO A 327 -1.73 5.50 11.79
N ALA A 328 -2.42 5.90 12.87
CA ALA A 328 -2.91 7.28 13.03
C ALA A 328 -1.78 8.32 13.20
N ILE A 329 -0.59 7.86 13.58
CA ILE A 329 0.64 8.66 13.62
C ILE A 329 1.72 8.16 12.65
N GLY A 330 1.49 7.04 11.98
CA GLY A 330 2.37 6.46 10.96
C GLY A 330 3.67 5.87 11.50
N ARG A 331 3.70 5.42 12.77
CA ARG A 331 4.92 5.15 13.54
C ARG A 331 4.73 4.05 14.59
N PHE A 332 5.82 3.45 15.04
CA PHE A 332 5.81 2.51 16.18
C PHE A 332 5.61 3.23 17.53
N ILE A 333 4.94 2.56 18.47
CA ILE A 333 4.68 3.14 19.81
C ILE A 333 5.81 2.89 20.82
N SER A 334 6.79 2.07 20.45
CA SER A 334 8.01 1.77 21.20
C SER A 334 9.24 2.03 20.32
N PRO A 335 10.38 2.45 20.89
CA PRO A 335 11.60 2.59 20.12
C PRO A 335 12.06 1.21 19.63
N ASP A 336 12.83 1.20 18.55
CA ASP A 336 13.47 0.02 18.02
C ASP A 336 14.32 -0.69 19.11
N PRO A 337 14.12 -2.00 19.35
CA PRO A 337 14.99 -2.80 20.22
C PRO A 337 16.48 -2.77 19.83
N LEU A 338 16.80 -2.57 18.55
CA LEU A 338 18.17 -2.40 18.05
C LEU A 338 18.66 -0.94 18.14
N GLY A 339 17.77 0.00 18.47
CA GLY A 339 18.08 1.43 18.47
C GLY A 339 18.53 1.90 17.08
N LEU A 340 19.70 2.53 17.01
CA LEU A 340 20.26 3.01 15.73
C LEU A 340 20.78 1.89 14.83
N ASP A 341 20.98 0.68 15.36
CA ASP A 341 21.41 -0.48 14.55
C ASP A 341 20.25 -1.03 13.68
N GLY A 342 19.00 -0.59 13.92
CA GLY A 342 17.84 -0.84 13.04
C GLY A 342 17.78 0.05 11.78
N GLY A 343 18.77 0.94 11.58
CA GLY A 343 18.96 1.68 10.33
C GLY A 343 18.24 3.03 10.22
N ASP A 344 17.28 3.34 11.10
CA ASP A 344 16.63 4.66 11.18
C ASP A 344 17.23 5.51 12.33
N VAL A 345 17.38 6.81 12.10
CA VAL A 345 17.74 7.80 13.13
C VAL A 345 16.53 8.09 14.02
N ASP A 346 15.32 8.07 13.45
CA ASP A 346 14.09 8.04 14.20
C ASP A 346 13.75 6.60 14.58
N VAL A 347 14.14 6.19 15.78
CA VAL A 347 13.91 4.82 16.28
C VAL A 347 12.42 4.44 16.47
N TYR A 348 11.48 5.33 16.16
CA TYR A 348 10.03 5.02 16.08
C TYR A 348 9.48 5.14 14.65
N GLY A 349 10.31 5.55 13.69
CA GLY A 349 9.97 5.65 12.28
C GLY A 349 9.55 4.29 11.70
N TYR A 350 8.78 4.35 10.62
CA TYR A 350 8.44 3.16 9.82
C TYR A 350 9.03 3.35 8.43
N CYS A 351 9.88 2.41 8.02
CA CYS A 351 10.41 2.33 6.66
C CYS A 351 11.07 3.62 6.15
N LEU A 352 11.80 4.35 7.00
CA LEU A 352 12.45 5.63 6.66
C LEU A 352 11.48 6.66 6.07
N ASP A 353 10.20 6.62 6.46
CA ASP A 353 9.07 7.39 5.91
C ASP A 353 8.78 7.15 4.40
N ASP A 354 9.20 6.00 3.87
CA ASP A 354 8.78 5.44 2.58
C ASP A 354 8.09 4.07 2.79
N PRO A 355 6.80 4.07 3.19
CA PRO A 355 6.01 2.85 3.38
C PRO A 355 5.53 2.23 2.05
N ILE A 356 5.95 2.79 0.91
CA ILE A 356 5.51 2.36 -0.42
C ILE A 356 6.52 1.40 -1.03
N ASN A 357 7.81 1.70 -0.91
CA ASN A 357 8.90 0.87 -1.44
C ASN A 357 9.47 -0.13 -0.43
N PHE A 358 9.23 0.07 0.86
CA PHE A 358 9.76 -0.80 1.92
C PHE A 358 8.68 -1.27 2.88
N ILE A 359 8.98 -2.39 3.55
CA ILE A 359 8.13 -3.07 4.51
C ILE A 359 8.93 -3.51 5.74
N ASP A 360 8.38 -3.29 6.94
CA ASP A 360 8.93 -3.84 8.20
C ASP A 360 7.87 -4.75 8.85
N ARG A 361 7.85 -6.03 8.48
CA ARG A 361 6.97 -7.04 9.09
C ARG A 361 7.39 -7.44 10.49
N THR A 362 8.68 -7.30 10.79
CA THR A 362 9.30 -7.77 12.05
C THR A 362 9.20 -6.76 13.18
N GLY A 363 9.05 -5.48 12.83
CA GLY A 363 9.25 -4.38 13.75
C GLY A 363 10.72 -4.15 14.12
N LEU A 364 11.68 -4.31 13.19
CA LEU A 364 13.12 -4.06 13.41
C LEU A 364 13.88 -3.44 12.21
N MET A 365 13.47 -3.72 10.97
CA MET A 365 14.24 -3.41 9.76
C MET A 365 13.32 -3.19 8.57
N ALA A 366 13.66 -2.23 7.71
CA ALA A 366 12.98 -2.03 6.43
C ALA A 366 13.60 -2.95 5.36
N GLU A 367 12.81 -3.87 4.81
CA GLU A 367 13.16 -4.67 3.64
C GLU A 367 12.48 -4.08 2.38
N ALA A 368 13.12 -4.18 1.22
CA ALA A 368 12.53 -3.78 -0.07
C ALA A 368 11.91 -4.99 -0.78
N GLU A 369 10.93 -4.78 -1.66
CA GLU A 369 10.42 -5.84 -2.56
C GLU A 369 11.55 -6.50 -3.37
N SER A 370 11.43 -7.80 -3.61
CA SER A 370 12.30 -8.58 -4.49
C SER A 370 12.24 -8.09 -5.95
N GLU A 371 13.38 -8.15 -6.65
CA GLU A 371 13.41 -8.05 -8.11
C GLU A 371 13.17 -9.42 -8.74
N ASP A 372 11.93 -9.68 -9.20
CA ASP A 372 11.64 -10.86 -10.00
C ASP A 372 12.24 -10.75 -11.42
N GLU A 373 13.04 -11.75 -11.81
CA GLU A 373 13.44 -11.95 -13.21
C GLU A 373 12.29 -12.59 -14.00
N ILE A 374 11.63 -11.84 -14.88
CA ILE A 374 10.52 -12.37 -15.71
C ILE A 374 11.05 -13.17 -16.92
N PRO A 375 10.67 -14.46 -17.09
CA PRO A 375 10.91 -15.19 -18.33
C PRO A 375 10.09 -14.59 -19.47
N SER A 376 10.72 -14.32 -20.62
CA SER A 376 10.20 -13.58 -21.78
C SER A 376 8.97 -14.17 -22.50
N ASN A 377 8.34 -15.21 -21.95
CA ASN A 377 7.42 -16.10 -22.65
C ASN A 377 5.95 -15.68 -22.49
N GLU A 378 5.59 -15.15 -21.32
CA GLU A 378 4.18 -14.94 -20.93
C GLU A 378 3.53 -13.72 -21.62
N LEU A 379 4.35 -12.79 -22.11
CA LEU A 379 3.92 -11.61 -22.90
C LEU A 379 3.18 -11.99 -24.20
N SER A 380 3.28 -13.25 -24.64
CA SER A 380 2.72 -13.76 -25.89
C SER A 380 1.33 -14.40 -25.75
N ALA A 381 0.94 -14.85 -24.54
CA ALA A 381 -0.33 -15.51 -24.29
C ALA A 381 -1.50 -14.51 -24.24
N LEU A 382 -1.29 -13.35 -23.60
CA LEU A 382 -2.28 -12.27 -23.47
C LEU A 382 -2.67 -11.59 -24.81
N LYS A 383 -1.95 -11.86 -25.91
CA LYS A 383 -2.20 -11.24 -27.23
C LYS A 383 -3.00 -12.09 -28.21
N ASN A 384 -3.14 -13.40 -27.97
CA ASN A 384 -3.70 -14.34 -28.95
C ASN A 384 -5.09 -14.89 -28.56
N GLY A 385 -5.88 -14.06 -27.88
CA GLY A 385 -7.28 -14.32 -27.49
C GLY A 385 -8.33 -13.77 -28.46
N ALA A 386 -8.00 -13.52 -29.72
CA ALA A 386 -8.95 -13.12 -30.77
C ALA A 386 -8.61 -13.82 -32.10
N ASP A 387 -9.60 -14.43 -32.72
CA ASP A 387 -9.42 -15.55 -33.66
C ASP A 387 -9.25 -15.12 -35.14
N ARG A 388 -8.45 -15.90 -35.89
CA ARG A 388 -8.43 -16.05 -37.37
C ARG A 388 -8.28 -14.81 -38.30
N SER A 389 -7.20 -14.83 -39.09
CA SER A 389 -7.22 -14.98 -40.58
C SER A 389 -6.27 -14.06 -41.38
N THR A 390 -5.51 -14.69 -42.29
CA THR A 390 -5.02 -14.18 -43.60
C THR A 390 -3.96 -13.07 -43.73
N THR A 391 -2.71 -13.52 -43.91
CA THR A 391 -1.79 -13.25 -45.06
C THR A 391 -1.22 -11.85 -45.39
N GLY A 392 0.11 -11.83 -45.64
CA GLY A 392 0.85 -10.80 -46.40
C GLY A 392 1.69 -9.88 -45.49
N GLN A 393 2.99 -10.08 -45.21
CA GLN A 393 4.20 -10.25 -46.07
C GLN A 393 4.82 -8.92 -46.54
N ALA A 394 6.15 -8.82 -46.38
CA ALA A 394 7.09 -7.80 -46.90
C ALA A 394 7.05 -6.40 -46.24
N ASP A 395 8.14 -5.61 -46.17
CA ASP A 395 9.60 -5.86 -46.06
C ASP A 395 10.29 -4.48 -45.86
N PHE A 396 11.63 -4.44 -45.76
CA PHE A 396 12.51 -3.22 -45.74
C PHE A 396 12.55 -2.39 -44.43
N LYS A 397 13.65 -1.71 -44.09
CA LYS A 397 15.11 -2.03 -44.12
C LYS A 397 15.84 -0.89 -43.38
N GLU A 398 16.90 -1.19 -42.66
CA GLU A 398 17.74 -0.18 -41.98
C GLU A 398 18.55 0.69 -42.95
N GLU A 399 18.89 1.92 -42.54
CA GLU A 399 20.14 2.58 -42.92
C GLU A 399 20.64 3.55 -41.84
N LYS A 400 21.94 3.51 -41.51
CA LYS A 400 22.65 4.42 -40.60
C LYS A 400 23.41 5.50 -41.41
N PRO A 401 23.73 6.65 -40.80
CA PRO A 401 25.15 6.95 -40.53
C PRO A 401 25.36 7.64 -39.15
N GLU A 402 26.36 7.26 -38.34
CA GLU A 402 27.79 7.61 -38.41
C GLU A 402 28.19 9.08 -38.10
N THR A 403 28.64 9.27 -36.86
CA THR A 403 29.80 10.07 -36.40
C THR A 403 29.93 11.58 -36.71
N ASN A 404 30.17 12.38 -35.66
CA ASN A 404 31.51 12.97 -35.41
C ASN A 404 31.65 13.59 -34.01
N ALA A 405 32.89 13.66 -33.49
CA ALA A 405 33.20 14.13 -32.14
C ALA A 405 34.02 15.44 -32.13
N ALA A 406 33.79 16.32 -31.15
CA ALA A 406 34.72 17.40 -30.80
C ALA A 406 34.52 18.00 -29.37
N THR A 407 35.43 17.62 -28.46
CA THR A 407 36.19 18.55 -27.60
C THR A 407 35.48 19.45 -26.57
N ASN A 408 35.23 18.88 -25.37
CA ASN A 408 35.95 19.19 -24.13
C ASN A 408 36.13 20.68 -23.68
N LYS A 409 35.54 21.04 -22.52
CA LYS A 409 36.28 21.80 -21.50
C LYS A 409 35.74 21.59 -20.07
N GLN A 410 36.62 21.13 -19.19
CA GLN A 410 36.38 20.92 -17.76
C GLN A 410 36.31 22.24 -16.98
N VAL A 411 35.50 22.26 -15.92
CA VAL A 411 35.82 23.00 -14.68
C VAL A 411 35.79 22.00 -13.53
N LYS A 412 36.87 21.93 -12.76
CA LYS A 412 36.98 21.04 -11.59
C LYS A 412 36.34 21.68 -10.36
N ASN A 413 35.80 20.85 -9.48
CA ASN A 413 35.91 21.03 -8.03
C ASN A 413 35.94 19.64 -7.36
N GLU A 414 37.09 19.28 -6.80
CA GLU A 414 37.22 18.24 -5.77
C GLU A 414 36.82 18.92 -4.44
N THR A 415 36.07 18.34 -3.50
CA THR A 415 36.39 17.24 -2.56
C THR A 415 35.07 17.01 -1.75
N ALA A 416 34.76 15.90 -1.09
CA ALA A 416 35.56 14.77 -0.65
C ALA A 416 34.77 13.45 -0.67
N LYS A 417 35.52 12.34 -0.73
CA LYS A 417 34.98 10.97 -0.69
C LYS A 417 34.83 10.52 0.76
N ASN A 418 33.71 9.87 1.08
CA ASN A 418 33.59 8.86 2.15
C ASN A 418 32.28 8.08 1.95
N ALA A 419 32.24 7.27 0.88
CA ALA A 419 31.24 6.22 0.75
C ALA A 419 31.78 4.96 1.44
N VAL A 420 31.06 4.46 2.45
CA VAL A 420 31.36 3.17 3.08
C VAL A 420 30.68 2.09 2.23
N ASN A 421 31.47 1.23 1.59
CA ASN A 421 30.94 0.08 0.86
C ASN A 421 30.28 -0.91 1.84
N PRO A 422 29.07 -1.43 1.54
CA PRO A 422 28.53 -2.59 2.24
C PRO A 422 29.45 -3.80 2.04
N VAL A 423 29.72 -4.53 3.12
CA VAL A 423 30.55 -5.74 3.08
C VAL A 423 29.73 -6.89 2.49
N GLN A 424 30.06 -7.30 1.26
CA GLN A 424 29.58 -8.57 0.73
C GLN A 424 30.10 -9.73 1.60
N ARG A 425 29.19 -10.49 2.22
CA ARG A 425 29.51 -11.80 2.79
C ARG A 425 28.49 -12.83 2.32
N THR A 426 28.84 -13.52 1.25
CA THR A 426 28.02 -14.57 0.64
C THR A 426 28.24 -15.91 1.33
N GLU A 427 27.20 -16.46 1.95
CA GLU A 427 26.96 -17.90 1.94
C GLU A 427 25.57 -18.14 1.36
N LYS A 428 25.52 -18.63 0.11
CA LYS A 428 24.25 -18.96 -0.56
C LYS A 428 23.69 -20.24 0.06
N VAL A 429 22.56 -20.15 0.76
CA VAL A 429 21.73 -21.32 1.04
C VAL A 429 20.95 -21.66 -0.23
N ASP A 430 20.97 -22.93 -0.61
CA ASP A 430 20.30 -23.48 -1.80
C ASP A 430 18.77 -23.55 -1.58
N PRO A 431 17.95 -22.75 -2.28
CA PRO A 431 16.50 -22.71 -2.05
C PRO A 431 15.76 -23.95 -2.61
N SER A 432 16.42 -24.83 -3.38
CA SER A 432 15.76 -25.94 -4.09
C SER A 432 15.30 -27.11 -3.21
N LYS A 433 15.38 -27.01 -1.87
CA LYS A 433 15.13 -28.12 -0.93
C LYS A 433 13.84 -28.05 -0.12
N HIS A 434 13.05 -26.99 -0.23
CA HIS A 434 11.73 -26.91 0.39
C HIS A 434 10.63 -26.83 -0.66
N LYS A 435 10.28 -28.01 -1.21
CA LYS A 435 9.00 -28.15 -1.91
C LYS A 435 7.87 -27.92 -0.91
N PHE A 436 7.07 -26.90 -1.16
CA PHE A 436 5.79 -26.69 -0.48
C PHE A 436 4.91 -27.94 -0.63
N ASP A 437 4.40 -28.42 0.50
CA ASP A 437 3.26 -29.33 0.57
C ASP A 437 2.15 -28.56 1.30
N PRO A 438 1.03 -28.20 0.63
CA PRO A 438 -0.05 -27.41 1.23
C PRO A 438 -0.86 -28.27 2.21
N TYR A 439 -0.25 -28.53 3.36
CA TYR A 439 -0.79 -29.41 4.38
C TYR A 439 -1.95 -28.75 5.13
N ILE A 440 -3.18 -29.17 4.79
CA ILE A 440 -4.40 -28.86 5.55
C ILE A 440 -4.69 -30.05 6.50
N PRO A 441 -4.36 -29.95 7.80
CA PRO A 441 -4.71 -30.97 8.77
C PRO A 441 -6.16 -30.79 9.24
N GLY A 442 -6.99 -31.82 9.07
CA GLY A 442 -8.39 -31.87 9.54
C GLY A 442 -8.58 -31.93 11.06
N ASP A 443 -7.65 -31.40 11.85
CA ASP A 443 -7.74 -31.25 13.31
C ASP A 443 -6.89 -30.05 13.77
N LEU A 444 -7.20 -28.87 13.21
CA LEU A 444 -6.47 -27.62 13.52
C LEU A 444 -6.89 -27.03 14.88
N HIS A 445 -8.13 -27.27 15.31
CA HIS A 445 -8.66 -26.90 16.64
C HIS A 445 -7.79 -27.50 17.75
N LYS A 446 -7.62 -28.82 17.74
CA LYS A 446 -6.71 -29.51 18.68
C LYS A 446 -5.27 -29.03 18.57
N LYS A 447 -4.79 -28.56 17.41
CA LYS A 447 -3.44 -27.98 17.28
C LYS A 447 -3.30 -26.63 17.97
N VAL A 448 -4.34 -25.82 18.00
CA VAL A 448 -4.38 -24.58 18.82
C VAL A 448 -4.37 -24.96 20.30
N GLU A 449 -5.22 -25.88 20.74
CA GLU A 449 -5.24 -26.38 22.13
C GLU A 449 -3.89 -26.99 22.55
N ASP A 450 -3.33 -27.90 21.75
CA ASP A 450 -2.02 -28.51 21.93
C ASP A 450 -0.90 -27.45 21.98
N HIS A 451 -1.00 -26.38 21.19
CA HIS A 451 0.01 -25.32 21.17
C HIS A 451 -0.03 -24.53 22.48
N LEU A 452 -1.22 -24.13 22.93
CA LEU A 452 -1.46 -23.45 24.20
C LEU A 452 -1.02 -24.32 25.41
N LEU A 453 -1.30 -25.63 25.39
CA LEU A 453 -0.79 -26.56 26.40
C LEU A 453 0.75 -26.65 26.39
N LYS A 454 1.37 -26.75 25.20
CA LYS A 454 2.84 -26.94 25.06
C LYS A 454 3.65 -25.74 25.53
N ILE A 455 3.09 -24.53 25.53
CA ILE A 455 3.75 -23.32 26.05
C ILE A 455 3.52 -23.11 27.55
N GLY A 456 2.89 -24.07 28.24
CA GLY A 456 2.78 -24.09 29.70
C GLY A 456 1.61 -23.28 30.28
N MET A 457 0.62 -22.91 29.46
CA MET A 457 -0.63 -22.32 29.95
C MET A 457 -1.58 -23.42 30.41
N ASP A 458 -2.08 -23.34 31.64
CA ASP A 458 -3.11 -24.24 32.14
C ASP A 458 -4.46 -23.88 31.49
N PRO A 459 -5.20 -24.84 30.88
CA PRO A 459 -6.52 -24.57 30.31
C PRO A 459 -7.54 -23.95 31.28
N SER A 460 -7.33 -24.10 32.60
CA SER A 460 -8.16 -23.44 33.62
C SER A 460 -7.89 -21.94 33.80
N GLU A 461 -6.81 -21.38 33.22
CA GLU A 461 -6.57 -19.93 33.13
C GLU A 461 -7.19 -19.29 31.86
N ILE A 462 -7.91 -20.07 31.06
CA ILE A 462 -8.61 -19.62 29.84
C ILE A 462 -10.06 -19.16 30.15
N ALA A 463 -10.62 -19.62 31.29
CA ALA A 463 -12.00 -19.36 31.75
C ALA A 463 -12.19 -18.06 32.55
#